data_AF-A0A431VRS3-F1
#
_entry.id   AF-A0A431VRS3-F1
#
_cell.length_a   1.000
_cell.length_b   1.000
_cell.length_c   1.000
_cell.angle_alpha   90.00
_cell.angle_beta   90.00
_cell.angle_gamma   90.00
#
_symmetry.space_group_name_H-M   'P 1'
#
loop_
_entity.id
_entity.type
_entity.pdbx_description
1 polymer ?
#
loop_
_entity_poly.entity_id
_entity_poly.type
_entity_poly.pdbx_seq_one_letter_code
_entity_poly.pdbx_strand_id
1 'polypeptide(L)'
;MQERQQARNADLVGQALAAAAALGPGPENFMRAAARQLGLTGRGYDRVLRVARTVADLAGAPQITESHLAEALTFRPRDLS
;
A
#
# COMPACT_ATOMS: atom_id res chain seq x y z
N MET A 1 13.62 5.28 6.63
CA MET A 1 12.45 4.38 6.41
C MET A 1 11.71 4.00 7.70
N GLN A 2 11.94 4.64 8.85
CA GLN A 2 11.26 4.28 10.09
C GLN A 2 11.21 5.48 11.03
N GLU A 3 10.06 6.13 11.17
CA GLU A 3 9.80 7.03 12.32
C GLU A 3 8.34 6.97 12.80
N ARG A 4 7.36 6.70 11.91
CA ARG A 4 5.94 6.88 12.25
C ARG A 4 5.27 5.73 13.02
N GLN A 5 5.64 4.47 12.77
CA GLN A 5 4.86 3.31 13.23
C GLN A 5 5.65 2.25 14.02
N GLN A 6 6.82 2.62 14.55
CA GLN A 6 7.69 1.81 15.45
C GLN A 6 8.06 0.39 14.96
N ALA A 7 7.62 -0.01 13.77
CA ALA A 7 7.85 -1.28 13.10
C ALA A 7 8.17 -1.04 11.62
N ARG A 8 8.67 -2.07 10.91
CA ARG A 8 8.85 -2.00 9.47
C ARG A 8 7.50 -2.10 8.78
N ASN A 9 7.31 -1.32 7.72
CA ASN A 9 6.08 -1.34 6.93
C ASN A 9 5.77 -2.73 6.36
N ALA A 10 6.79 -3.51 6.04
CA ALA A 10 6.67 -4.88 5.55
C ALA A 10 6.00 -5.84 6.56
N ASP A 11 6.12 -5.56 7.86
CA ASP A 11 5.65 -6.42 8.94
C ASP A 11 4.24 -6.01 9.45
N LEU A 12 3.66 -4.95 8.88
CA LEU A 12 2.33 -4.48 9.27
C LEU A 12 1.23 -5.43 8.80
N VAL A 13 0.34 -5.77 9.74
CA VAL A 13 -0.80 -6.67 9.53
C VAL A 13 -2.04 -6.17 10.27
N GLY A 14 -3.22 -6.61 9.81
CA GLY A 14 -4.49 -6.34 10.49
C GLY A 14 -4.72 -4.86 10.76
N GLN A 15 -5.08 -4.52 12.00
CA GLN A 15 -5.37 -3.14 12.40
C GLN A 15 -4.17 -2.19 12.26
N ALA A 16 -2.94 -2.68 12.47
CA ALA A 16 -1.74 -1.86 12.33
C ALA A 16 -1.54 -1.43 10.86
N LEU A 17 -1.77 -2.34 9.91
CA LEU A 17 -1.76 -2.00 8.48
C LEU A 17 -2.89 -1.03 8.13
N ALA A 18 -4.10 -1.26 8.63
CA ALA A 18 -5.24 -0.40 8.36
C ALA A 18 -5.01 1.05 8.85
N ALA A 19 -4.41 1.23 10.02
CA ALA A 19 -4.07 2.54 10.57
C ALA A 19 -2.95 3.22 9.77
N ALA A 20 -1.91 2.48 9.43
CA ALA A 20 -0.75 2.96 8.67
C ALA A 20 -1.10 3.40 7.24
N ALA A 21 -1.96 2.62 6.59
CA ALA A 21 -2.31 2.75 5.18
C ALA A 21 -3.75 3.24 4.98
N ALA A 22 -4.26 4.04 5.91
CA ALA A 22 -5.55 4.69 5.74
C ALA A 22 -5.57 5.52 4.46
N LEU A 23 -6.55 5.26 3.60
CA LEU A 23 -6.71 5.92 2.30
C LEU A 23 -7.85 6.93 2.37
N GLY A 24 -7.67 8.07 1.71
CA GLY A 24 -8.79 8.96 1.39
C GLY A 24 -9.64 8.42 0.22
N PRO A 25 -10.79 9.03 -0.08
CA PRO A 25 -11.74 8.51 -1.07
C PRO A 25 -11.14 8.27 -2.47
N GLY A 26 -10.27 9.16 -2.97
CA GLY A 26 -9.61 9.01 -4.28
C GLY A 26 -8.68 7.80 -4.34
N PRO A 27 -7.60 7.78 -3.53
CA PRO A 27 -6.68 6.64 -3.41
C PRO A 27 -7.40 5.31 -3.13
N GLU A 28 -8.46 5.33 -2.31
CA GLU A 28 -9.26 4.14 -2.02
C GLU A 28 -9.98 3.62 -3.29
N ASN A 29 -10.64 4.50 -4.03
CA ASN A 29 -11.31 4.14 -5.28
C ASN A 29 -10.33 3.62 -6.33
N PHE A 30 -9.19 4.28 -6.48
CA PHE A 30 -8.10 3.83 -7.35
C PHE A 30 -7.65 2.41 -6.97
N MET A 31 -7.38 2.17 -5.69
CA MET A 31 -6.90 0.87 -5.22
C MET A 31 -7.97 -0.22 -5.40
N ARG A 32 -9.25 0.08 -5.17
CA ARG A 32 -10.36 -0.84 -5.44
C ARG A 32 -10.47 -1.19 -6.93
N ALA A 33 -10.29 -0.22 -7.82
CA ALA A 33 -10.29 -0.44 -9.27
C ALA A 33 -9.10 -1.31 -9.71
N ALA A 34 -7.89 -0.96 -9.27
CA ALA A 34 -6.68 -1.73 -9.55
C ALA A 34 -6.77 -3.17 -9.01
N ALA A 35 -7.34 -3.36 -7.81
CA ALA A 35 -7.54 -4.69 -7.24
C ALA A 35 -8.43 -5.58 -8.11
N ARG A 36 -9.54 -5.02 -8.64
CA ARG A 36 -10.42 -5.75 -9.56
C ARG A 36 -9.72 -6.05 -10.89
N GLN A 37 -9.06 -5.06 -11.48
CA GLN A 37 -8.41 -5.20 -12.79
C GLN A 37 -7.25 -6.19 -12.78
N LEU A 38 -6.49 -6.23 -11.68
CA LEU A 38 -5.28 -7.06 -11.55
C LEU A 38 -5.54 -8.39 -10.83
N GLY A 39 -6.79 -8.67 -10.46
CA GLY A 39 -7.18 -9.88 -9.74
C GLY A 39 -6.48 -10.03 -8.39
N LEU A 40 -6.33 -8.94 -7.63
CA LEU A 40 -5.63 -8.98 -6.35
C LEU A 40 -6.43 -9.76 -5.31
N THR A 41 -5.78 -10.73 -4.68
CA THR A 41 -6.29 -11.36 -3.45
C THR A 41 -6.18 -10.37 -2.28
N GLY A 42 -6.85 -10.65 -1.14
CA GLY A 42 -6.70 -9.85 0.07
C GLY A 42 -5.23 -9.69 0.49
N ARG A 43 -4.43 -10.76 0.38
CA ARG A 43 -2.97 -10.70 0.65
C ARG A 43 -2.21 -9.84 -0.36
N GLY A 44 -2.62 -9.88 -1.63
CA GLY A 44 -2.05 -9.02 -2.68
C GLY A 44 -2.37 -7.55 -2.43
N TYR A 45 -3.61 -7.25 -2.02
CA TYR A 45 -4.05 -5.92 -1.62
C TYR A 45 -3.23 -5.38 -0.45
N ASP A 46 -3.12 -6.16 0.63
CA ASP A 46 -2.34 -5.78 1.82
C ASP A 46 -0.86 -5.54 1.49
N ARG A 47 -0.29 -6.35 0.59
CA ARG A 47 1.09 -6.17 0.13
C ARG A 47 1.26 -4.83 -0.58
N VAL A 48 0.33 -4.46 -1.45
CA VAL A 48 0.37 -3.16 -2.14
C VAL A 48 0.27 -2.02 -1.13
N LEU A 49 -0.60 -2.12 -0.13
CA LEU A 49 -0.71 -1.09 0.91
C LEU A 49 0.60 -0.90 1.70
N ARG A 50 1.27 -1.99 2.08
CA ARG A 50 2.57 -1.92 2.77
C ARG A 50 3.64 -1.24 1.91
N VAL A 51 3.69 -1.56 0.62
CA VAL A 51 4.64 -0.94 -0.30
C VAL A 51 4.26 0.54 -0.55
N ALA A 52 2.99 0.86 -0.72
CA ALA A 52 2.54 2.24 -0.92
C ALA A 52 2.82 3.12 0.31
N ARG A 53 2.66 2.59 1.52
CA ARG A 53 3.07 3.27 2.76
C ARG A 53 4.57 3.52 2.79
N THR A 54 5.35 2.56 2.33
CA THR A 54 6.81 2.63 2.21
C THR A 54 7.25 3.72 1.22
N VAL A 55 6.63 3.77 0.05
CA VAL A 55 6.84 4.84 -0.94
C VAL A 55 6.45 6.21 -0.37
N ALA A 56 5.30 6.30 0.30
CA ALA A 56 4.86 7.55 0.93
C ALA A 56 5.82 8.02 2.03
N ASP A 57 6.36 7.10 2.84
CA ASP A 57 7.35 7.42 3.87
C ASP A 57 8.67 7.91 3.25
N LEU A 58 9.13 7.31 2.14
CA LEU A 58 10.30 7.80 1.40
C LEU A 58 10.09 9.21 0.83
N ALA A 59 8.88 9.49 0.36
CA ALA A 59 8.50 10.80 -0.16
C ALA A 59 8.25 11.84 0.95
N GLY A 60 8.36 11.47 2.24
CA GLY A 60 8.01 12.34 3.36
C GLY A 60 6.51 12.66 3.45
N ALA A 61 5.67 11.94 2.73
CA ALA A 61 4.25 12.21 2.64
C ALA A 61 3.49 11.65 3.86
N PRO A 62 2.61 12.45 4.50
CA PRO A 62 1.80 11.96 5.61
C PRO A 62 0.76 10.93 5.14
N GLN A 63 0.18 11.16 3.97
CA GLN A 63 -0.90 10.33 3.40
C GLN A 63 -0.43 9.56 2.17
N ILE A 64 -1.05 8.40 1.94
CA ILE A 64 -0.88 7.64 0.71
C ILE A 64 -1.73 8.29 -0.38
N THR A 65 -1.11 8.57 -1.53
CA THR A 65 -1.75 9.15 -2.71
C THR A 65 -1.93 8.07 -3.79
N GLU A 66 -2.68 8.38 -4.83
CA GLU A 66 -2.80 7.52 -6.01
C GLU A 66 -1.44 7.25 -6.66
N SER A 67 -0.54 8.25 -6.70
CA SER A 67 0.81 8.07 -7.23
C SER A 67 1.62 7.05 -6.43
N HIS A 68 1.55 7.07 -5.09
CA HIS A 68 2.24 6.07 -4.26
C HIS A 68 1.67 4.66 -4.47
N LEU A 69 0.35 4.55 -4.68
CA LEU A 69 -0.30 3.27 -4.99
C LEU A 69 0.09 2.76 -6.37
N ALA A 70 0.12 3.64 -7.38
CA ALA A 70 0.54 3.30 -8.73
C ALA A 70 1.98 2.78 -8.74
N GLU A 71 2.88 3.45 -8.03
CA GLU A 71 4.27 3.00 -7.88
C GLU A 71 4.34 1.66 -7.13
N ALA A 72 3.60 1.49 -6.03
CA ALA A 72 3.53 0.23 -5.30
C ALA A 72 3.06 -0.95 -6.16
N LEU A 73 2.13 -0.70 -7.09
CA LEU A 73 1.64 -1.70 -8.03
C LEU A 73 2.70 -2.12 -9.06
N THR A 74 3.63 -1.24 -9.46
CA THR A 74 4.72 -1.60 -10.38
C THR A 74 5.76 -2.50 -9.73
N PHE A 75 5.98 -2.34 -8.41
CA PHE A 75 6.87 -3.20 -7.63
C PHE A 75 6.29 -4.58 -7.34
N ARG A 76 5.07 -4.89 -7.78
CA ARG A 76 4.54 -6.25 -7.69
C ARG A 76 5.53 -7.18 -8.40
N PRO A 77 6.25 -8.06 -7.66
CA PRO A 77 6.96 -9.13 -8.34
C PRO A 77 5.88 -9.93 -9.05
N ARG A 78 6.05 -10.17 -10.35
CA ARG A 78 5.25 -11.17 -11.07
C ARG A 78 5.67 -12.56 -10.60
N ASP A 79 5.56 -12.82 -9.32
CA ASP A 79 5.74 -14.14 -8.76
C ASP A 79 4.41 -14.63 -8.27
N LEU A 80 3.92 -15.80 -8.64
CA LEU A 80 4.11 -16.77 -9.73
C LEU A 80 2.82 -17.62 -9.54
N SER A 81 2.31 -18.23 -10.60
CA SER A 81 1.10 -19.07 -10.63
C SER A 81 0.71 -19.76 -9.32
#